data_AF-A0A536LQ53-F1
#
_entry.id   AF-A0A536LQ53-F1
#
_cell.length_a   1.000
_cell.length_b   1.000
_cell.length_c   1.000
_cell.angle_alpha   90.00
_cell.angle_beta   90.00
_cell.angle_gamma   90.00
#
_symmetry.space_group_name_H-M   'P 1'
#
loop_
_entity.id
_entity.type
_entity.pdbx_description
1 polymer ?
#
loop_
_entity_poly.entity_id
_entity_poly.type
_entity_poly.pdbx_seq_one_letter_code
_entity_poly.pdbx_strand_id
1 'polypeptide(L)' 'MAKKLAEICPVNIFAQAPDGSATIVEENLDECVLCELCVEAAPPGGIRVVKLYDGAVLER' A
#
# COMPACT_ATOMS: atom_id res chain seq x y z
N MET A 1 -8.89 5.01 -6.89
CA MET A 1 -7.84 4.83 -5.87
C MET A 1 -6.81 3.79 -6.31
N ALA A 2 -7.23 2.57 -6.67
CA ALA A 2 -6.34 1.47 -7.08
C ALA A 2 -5.18 1.89 -8.02
N LYS A 3 -5.50 2.57 -9.14
CA LYS A 3 -4.48 3.08 -10.07
C LYS A 3 -3.41 3.95 -9.39
N LYS A 4 -3.82 4.91 -8.55
CA LYS A 4 -2.89 5.81 -7.84
C LYS A 4 -1.99 5.04 -6.87
N LEU A 5 -2.51 4.01 -6.20
CA LEU A 5 -1.73 3.17 -5.30
C LEU A 5 -0.67 2.34 -6.05
N ALA A 6 -1.04 1.81 -7.21
CA ALA A 6 -0.10 1.07 -8.07
C ALA A 6 1.01 1.98 -8.61
N GLU A 7 0.70 3.23 -8.97
CA GLU A 7 1.68 4.19 -9.49
C GLU A 7 2.63 4.75 -8.42
N ILE A 8 2.18 4.85 -7.16
CA ILE A 8 2.94 5.55 -6.11
C ILE A 8 3.83 4.62 -5.28
N CYS A 9 3.53 3.31 -5.25
CA CYS A 9 4.34 2.37 -4.50
C CYS A 9 5.63 2.04 -5.27
N PRO A 10 6.81 2.38 -4.75
CA PRO A 10 8.08 2.18 -5.48
C PRO A 10 8.42 0.70 -5.71
N VAL A 11 7.76 -0.20 -4.99
CA VAL A 11 8.00 -1.66 -5.01
C VAL A 11 6.75 -2.45 -5.43
N ASN A 12 5.77 -1.79 -6.04
CA ASN A 12 4.61 -2.46 -6.66
C ASN A 12 3.80 -3.37 -5.70
N ILE A 13 3.60 -2.97 -4.44
CA ILE A 13 2.73 -3.71 -3.48
C ILE A 13 1.26 -3.67 -3.91
N PHE A 14 0.84 -2.64 -4.64
CA PHE A 14 -0.56 -2.49 -5.05
C PHE A 14 -0.71 -2.71 -6.55
N ALA A 15 -1.75 -3.43 -6.94
CA ALA A 15 -2.16 -3.58 -8.33
C ALA A 15 -3.64 -3.22 -8.50
N GLN A 16 -4.02 -2.85 -9.72
CA GLN A 16 -5.42 -2.66 -10.07
C GLN A 16 -5.97 -3.93 -10.72
N ALA A 17 -7.02 -4.49 -10.13
CA ALA A 17 -7.75 -5.62 -10.71
C ALA A 17 -8.61 -5.18 -11.91
N PRO A 18 -9.07 -6.13 -12.77
CA PRO A 18 -9.90 -5.82 -13.94
C PRO A 18 -11.21 -5.08 -13.62
N ASP A 19 -11.75 -5.27 -12.41
CA ASP A 19 -12.95 -4.57 -11.93
C ASP A 19 -12.66 -3.16 -11.37
N GLY A 20 -11.40 -2.72 -11.44
CA GLY A 20 -10.93 -1.42 -10.98
C GLY A 20 -10.59 -1.36 -9.49
N SER A 21 -10.77 -2.45 -8.73
CA SER A 21 -10.43 -2.54 -7.32
C SER A 21 -8.91 -2.62 -7.10
N ALA A 22 -8.48 -2.29 -5.87
CA ALA A 22 -7.08 -2.43 -5.48
C ALA A 22 -6.84 -3.84 -4.94
N THR A 23 -5.71 -4.43 -5.30
CA THR A 23 -5.24 -5.71 -4.79
C THR A 23 -3.85 -5.54 -4.20
N ILE A 24 -3.50 -6.39 -3.24
CA ILE A 24 -2.17 -6.46 -2.64
C ILE A 24 -1.39 -7.57 -3.33
N VAL A 25 -0.18 -7.25 -3.76
CA VAL A 25 0.81 -8.20 -4.29
C VAL A 25 1.66 -8.67 -3.12
N GLU A 26 1.23 -9.77 -2.48
CA GLU A 26 1.81 -10.24 -1.21
C GLU A 26 3.31 -10.52 -1.28
N GLU A 27 3.81 -10.99 -2.42
CA GLU A 27 5.25 -11.24 -2.65
C GLU A 27 6.13 -9.98 -2.52
N ASN A 28 5.55 -8.79 -2.69
CA ASN A 28 6.27 -7.51 -2.60
C ASN A 28 6.19 -6.87 -1.20
N LEU A 29 5.50 -7.48 -0.23
CA LEU A 29 5.30 -6.86 1.09
C LEU A 29 6.61 -6.64 1.85
N ASP A 30 7.57 -7.57 1.73
CA ASP A 30 8.88 -7.46 2.37
C ASP A 30 9.77 -6.38 1.73
N GLU A 31 9.48 -5.98 0.49
CA GLU A 31 10.20 -4.92 -0.22
C GLU A 31 9.74 -3.51 0.23
N CYS A 32 8.76 -3.40 1.14
CA CYS A 32 8.25 -2.12 1.60
C CYS A 32 9.35 -1.24 2.23
N VAL A 33 9.68 -0.13 1.56
CA VAL A 33 10.69 0.84 2.04
C VAL A 33 10.15 1.87 3.04
N LEU A 34 8.94 1.68 3.57
CA LEU A 34 8.30 2.55 4.58
C LEU A 34 8.24 4.05 4.19
N CYS A 35 7.99 4.34 2.92
CA CYS A 35 7.94 5.73 2.39
C CYS A 35 6.66 6.52 2.71
N GLU A 36 5.64 5.88 3.31
CA GLU A 36 4.33 6.46 3.67
C GLU A 36 3.47 7.04 2.53
N LEU A 37 3.97 7.07 1.29
CA LEU A 37 3.26 7.66 0.14
C LEU A 37 1.85 7.05 -0.09
N CYS A 38 1.68 5.75 0.16
CA CYS A 38 0.37 5.10 0.05
C CYS A 38 -0.62 5.58 1.12
N VAL A 39 -0.16 5.77 2.36
CA VAL A 39 -0.94 6.30 3.49
C VAL A 39 -1.33 7.75 3.22
N GLU A 40 -0.42 8.55 2.67
CA GLU A 40 -0.67 9.95 2.29
C GLU A 40 -1.64 10.08 1.09
N ALA A 41 -1.57 9.16 0.14
CA ALA A 41 -2.41 9.18 -1.05
C ALA A 41 -3.85 8.75 -0.80
N ALA A 42 -4.09 7.87 0.19
CA ALA A 42 -5.40 7.35 0.56
C ALA A 42 -6.20 8.33 1.42
N PRO A 43 -7.55 8.31 1.40
CA PRO A 43 -8.34 9.02 2.41
C PRO A 43 -8.05 8.45 3.82
N PRO A 44 -8.35 9.20 4.90
CA PRO A 44 -8.24 8.71 6.27
C PRO A 44 -8.94 7.36 6.44
N GLY A 45 -8.28 6.42 7.13
CA GLY A 45 -8.72 5.04 7.29
C GLY A 45 -8.70 4.17 6.03
N GLY A 46 -8.21 4.69 4.89
CA GLY A 46 -8.19 3.96 3.61
C GLY A 46 -7.02 2.98 3.45
N ILE A 47 -5.90 3.22 4.13
CA ILE A 47 -4.72 2.33 4.14
C ILE A 47 -4.14 2.25 5.55
N ARG A 48 -3.70 1.03 5.89
CA ARG A 48 -2.91 0.75 7.08
C ARG A 48 -1.70 -0.10 6.68
N VAL A 49 -0.50 0.36 6.99
CA VAL A 49 0.74 -0.43 6.82
C VAL A 49 1.11 -1.02 8.18
N VAL A 50 1.10 -2.35 8.28
CA VAL A 50 1.49 -3.09 9.50
C VAL A 50 2.87 -3.68 9.27
N LYS A 51 3.86 -3.25 10.05
CA LYS A 51 5.21 -3.77 9.95
C LYS A 51 5.25 -5.22 10.45
N LEU A 52 5.82 -6.11 9.64
CA LEU A 52 5.82 -7.56 9.89
C LEU A 52 6.60 -7.95 11.16
N TYR A 53 7.66 -7.21 11.50
CA TYR A 53 8.62 -7.62 12.55
C TYR A 53 8.35 -7.01 13.92
N ASP A 54 7.85 -5.77 13.99
CA ASP A 54 7.63 -5.05 15.25
C ASP A 54 6.14 -4.72 15.50
N GLY A 55 5.26 -5.00 14.54
CA GLY A 55 3.82 -4.72 14.63
C GLY A 55 3.47 -3.22 14.64
N ALA A 56 4.44 -2.33 14.45
CA ALA A 56 4.15 -0.90 14.37
C ALA A 56 3.31 -0.58 13.14
N VAL A 57 2.48 0.46 13.27
CA VAL A 57 1.47 0.82 12.26
C VAL A 57 1.72 2.22 11.73
N LEU A 58 1.59 2.38 10.41
CA LEU A 58 1.52 3.68 9.73
C LEU A 58 0.11 3.85 9.14
N GLU A 59 -0.62 4.87 9.60
CA GLU A 59 -1.99 5.19 9.18
C GLU A 59 -2.34 6.67 9.44
N ARG A 60 -3.44 7.16 8.84
CA ARG A 60 -4.00 8.51 9.03
C ARG A 60 -5.50 8.47 9.23
#